data_AF-A0AAD7Z4A4-F1
#
_entry.id   AF-A0AAD7Z4A4-F1
#
_cell.length_a   1.000
_cell.length_b   1.000
_cell.length_c   1.000
_cell.angle_alpha   90.00
_cell.angle_beta   90.00
_cell.angle_gamma   90.00
#
_symmetry.space_group_name_H-M   'P 1'
#
loop_
_entity.id
_entity.type
_entity.pdbx_description
1 polymer ?
#
loop_
_entity_poly.entity_id
_entity_poly.type
_entity_poly.pdbx_seq_one_letter_code
_entity_poly.pdbx_strand_id
1 'polypeptide(L)'
;MYVSAKMWKKDQEINYKQFGKEELAEAEPKQPVRSALRAVILVSASFVLIATILYVAFVSGYFFTKHLPCKGKVVPRGEWKTKDTEPTGEPLSHPVSNVLVHHSRTNPCDNEEDCMEFMRGIDLDSNFYIGGDGNVYEGTGWDFMADAFNMDVPNGAITFT
;
A
#
# COMPACT_ATOMS: atom_id res chain seq x y z
N MET A 1 58.73 -65.09 76.68
CA MET A 1 58.27 -64.57 77.99
C MET A 1 57.24 -63.48 77.70
N TYR A 2 55.97 -63.72 78.00
CA TYR A 2 54.90 -62.74 77.88
C TYR A 2 54.92 -61.82 79.10
N VAL A 3 54.70 -60.51 78.90
CA VAL A 3 53.90 -59.69 79.84
C VAL A 3 53.09 -58.68 79.02
N SER A 4 51.78 -58.69 79.26
CA SER A 4 50.77 -57.76 78.74
C SER A 4 50.38 -56.78 79.84
N ALA A 5 50.13 -55.50 79.49
CA ALA A 5 49.28 -54.57 80.26
C ALA A 5 48.82 -53.44 79.31
N LYS A 6 47.56 -53.47 78.85
CA LYS A 6 46.37 -52.74 79.35
C LYS A 6 46.40 -51.20 79.22
N MET A 7 45.85 -50.74 78.10
CA MET A 7 44.61 -49.93 77.95
C MET A 7 44.38 -48.65 78.80
N TRP A 8 44.26 -47.51 78.09
CA TRP A 8 43.32 -46.35 78.17
C TRP A 8 44.07 -45.07 77.72
N LYS A 9 43.53 -44.01 77.09
CA LYS A 9 42.34 -43.60 76.31
C LYS A 9 42.61 -42.10 75.96
N LYS A 10 41.83 -41.49 75.05
CA LYS A 10 41.72 -40.04 74.72
C LYS A 10 42.83 -39.43 73.84
N ASP A 11 42.60 -38.53 72.88
CA ASP A 11 41.44 -37.76 72.42
C ASP A 11 41.65 -37.47 70.91
N GLN A 12 40.58 -37.51 70.11
CA GLN A 12 40.57 -37.00 68.73
C GLN A 12 40.27 -35.49 68.79
N GLU A 13 41.29 -34.65 68.75
CA GLU A 13 41.13 -33.22 68.46
C GLU A 13 41.31 -32.97 66.96
N ILE A 14 40.25 -32.46 66.35
CA ILE A 14 40.16 -32.10 64.93
C ILE A 14 40.93 -30.78 64.74
N ASN A 15 41.91 -30.76 63.83
CA ASN A 15 42.77 -29.59 63.61
C ASN A 15 42.06 -28.55 62.71
N TYR A 16 41.63 -27.44 63.31
CA TYR A 16 40.91 -26.33 62.69
C TYR A 16 41.72 -25.50 61.69
N LYS A 17 43.01 -25.82 61.45
CA LYS A 17 43.91 -25.01 60.61
C LYS A 17 43.73 -25.16 59.09
N GLN A 18 42.77 -25.97 58.61
CA GLN A 18 42.48 -26.07 57.17
C GLN A 18 41.28 -25.25 56.70
N PHE A 19 40.49 -24.65 57.61
CA PHE A 19 39.24 -23.95 57.25
C PHE A 19 39.41 -22.42 57.16
N GLY A 20 40.52 -21.95 56.59
CA GLY A 20 40.89 -20.53 56.61
C GLY A 20 41.70 -20.06 55.41
N LYS A 21 41.56 -20.71 54.25
CA LYS A 21 42.13 -20.24 52.96
C LYS A 21 41.09 -20.23 51.85
N GLU A 22 39.85 -19.96 52.21
CA GLU A 22 38.76 -19.66 51.28
C GLU A 22 38.19 -18.27 51.59
N GLU A 23 39.09 -17.29 51.75
CA GLU A 23 38.72 -15.88 51.67
C GLU A 23 38.94 -15.41 50.22
N LEU A 24 37.83 -15.03 49.59
CA LEU A 24 37.74 -13.91 48.66
C LEU A 24 38.64 -13.96 47.42
N ALA A 25 38.44 -14.96 46.58
CA ALA A 25 38.27 -14.64 45.17
C ALA A 25 36.77 -14.45 44.95
N GLU A 26 36.26 -13.26 45.28
CA GLU A 26 35.08 -12.73 44.60
C GLU A 26 35.44 -12.81 43.11
N ALA A 27 35.00 -13.87 42.43
CA ALA A 27 35.16 -14.00 41.00
C ALA A 27 34.31 -12.88 40.41
N GLU A 28 34.93 -11.74 40.11
CA GLU A 28 34.34 -10.70 39.30
C GLU A 28 33.66 -11.40 38.11
N PRO A 29 32.33 -11.29 37.95
CA PRO A 29 31.65 -11.96 36.87
C PRO A 29 32.30 -11.46 35.59
N LYS A 30 32.91 -12.39 34.85
CA LYS A 30 33.72 -12.10 33.68
C LYS A 30 32.99 -11.04 32.83
N GLN A 31 33.75 -10.09 32.31
CA GLN A 31 33.29 -9.05 31.40
C GLN A 31 32.62 -9.51 30.07
N PRO A 32 32.65 -10.77 29.55
CA PRO A 32 32.14 -11.05 28.22
C PRO A 32 30.61 -10.98 28.12
N VAL A 33 29.86 -11.04 29.22
CA VAL A 33 28.39 -10.93 29.18
C VAL A 33 27.95 -9.52 28.77
N ARG A 34 28.63 -8.46 29.25
CA ARG A 34 28.31 -7.06 28.86
C ARG A 34 28.73 -6.75 27.42
N SER A 35 29.83 -7.36 26.95
CA SER A 35 30.31 -7.23 25.57
C SER A 35 29.37 -7.94 24.58
N ALA A 36 29.01 -9.20 24.86
CA ALA A 36 28.08 -9.97 24.05
C ALA A 36 26.68 -9.35 24.04
N LEU A 37 26.20 -8.83 25.18
CA LEU A 37 24.90 -8.14 25.26
C LEU A 37 24.86 -6.89 24.37
N ARG A 38 25.94 -6.09 24.34
CA ARG A 38 26.04 -4.93 23.44
C ARG A 38 26.03 -5.35 21.97
N ALA A 39 26.77 -6.40 21.61
CA ALA A 39 26.77 -6.91 20.24
C ALA A 39 25.38 -7.42 19.81
N VAL A 40 24.67 -8.13 20.69
CA VAL A 40 23.30 -8.63 20.42
C VAL A 40 22.32 -7.49 20.23
N ILE A 41 22.38 -6.44 21.06
CA ILE A 41 21.52 -5.25 20.93
C ILE A 41 21.80 -4.52 19.62
N LEU A 42 23.07 -4.37 19.21
CA LEU A 42 23.42 -3.70 17.97
C LEU A 42 22.95 -4.49 16.74
N VAL A 43 23.08 -5.81 16.76
CA VAL A 43 22.61 -6.68 15.67
C VAL A 43 21.08 -6.67 15.57
N SER A 44 20.37 -6.76 16.70
CA SER A 44 18.91 -6.71 16.70
C SER A 44 18.36 -5.34 16.29
N ALA A 45 18.96 -4.25 16.77
CA ALA A 45 18.58 -2.89 16.38
C ALA A 45 18.83 -2.66 14.87
N SER A 46 19.94 -3.15 14.34
CA SER A 46 20.25 -3.06 12.90
C SER A 46 19.25 -3.83 12.06
N PHE A 47 18.87 -5.04 12.48
CA PHE A 47 17.86 -5.84 11.79
C PHE A 47 16.48 -5.16 11.78
N VAL A 48 16.06 -4.60 12.93
CA VAL A 48 14.80 -3.84 13.02
C VAL A 48 14.83 -2.61 12.12
N LEU A 49 15.95 -1.86 12.09
CA LEU A 49 16.09 -0.66 11.28
C LEU A 49 16.09 -0.98 9.77
N ILE A 50 16.73 -2.08 9.36
CA ILE A 50 16.68 -2.55 7.97
C ILE A 50 15.25 -2.98 7.61
N ALA A 51 14.58 -3.75 8.48
CA ALA A 51 13.22 -4.21 8.23
C ALA A 51 12.23 -3.04 8.12
N THR A 52 12.35 -2.00 8.95
CA THR A 52 11.50 -0.81 8.86
C THR A 52 11.78 -0.01 7.61
N ILE A 53 13.05 0.17 7.21
CA ILE A 53 13.40 0.84 5.95
C ILE A 53 12.81 0.08 4.76
N LEU A 54 12.93 -1.25 4.73
CA LEU A 54 12.37 -2.08 3.66
C LEU A 54 10.84 -1.99 3.63
N TYR A 55 10.19 -2.02 4.80
CA TYR A 55 8.73 -1.85 4.90
C TYR A 55 8.29 -0.48 4.42
N VAL A 56 8.96 0.60 4.83
CA VAL A 56 8.66 1.97 4.38
C VAL A 56 8.93 2.11 2.88
N ALA A 57 10.02 1.56 2.36
CA ALA A 57 10.33 1.55 0.93
C ALA A 57 9.24 0.80 0.14
N PHE A 58 8.80 -0.36 0.61
CA PHE A 58 7.71 -1.13 0.03
C PHE A 58 6.40 -0.35 0.06
N VAL A 59 5.96 0.15 1.22
CA VAL A 59 4.74 0.94 1.36
C VAL A 59 4.79 2.20 0.49
N SER A 60 5.93 2.90 0.45
CA SER A 60 6.12 4.06 -0.41
C SER A 60 6.06 3.70 -1.90
N GLY A 61 6.72 2.64 -2.34
CA GLY A 61 6.69 2.16 -3.73
C GLY A 61 5.29 1.76 -4.17
N TYR A 62 4.54 1.08 -3.30
CA TYR A 62 3.12 0.75 -3.54
C TYR A 62 2.23 2.00 -3.59
N PHE A 63 2.55 3.03 -2.82
CA PHE A 63 1.82 4.29 -2.83
C PHE A 63 2.13 5.12 -4.09
N PHE A 64 3.39 5.17 -4.51
CA PHE A 64 3.82 5.88 -5.72
C PHE A 64 3.28 5.24 -7.00
N THR A 65 3.14 3.91 -7.08
CA THR A 65 2.53 3.25 -8.26
C THR A 65 1.02 3.48 -8.38
N LYS A 66 0.36 3.98 -7.33
CA LYS A 66 -1.07 4.36 -7.36
C LYS A 66 -1.29 5.81 -7.79
N HIS A 67 -0.25 6.64 -7.79
CA HIS A 67 -0.27 8.03 -8.24
C HIS A 67 0.30 8.18 -9.65
N LEU A 68 -0.10 7.31 -10.60
CA LEU A 68 0.11 7.67 -12.00
C LEU A 68 -0.82 8.84 -12.33
N PRO A 69 -0.31 9.94 -12.91
CA PRO A 69 -1.18 10.97 -13.46
C PRO A 69 -2.14 10.31 -14.45
N CYS A 70 -3.41 10.71 -14.41
CA CYS A 70 -4.40 10.31 -15.40
C CYS A 70 -3.82 10.60 -16.78
N LYS A 71 -3.45 9.55 -17.52
CA LYS A 71 -2.77 9.67 -18.83
C LYS A 71 -3.76 10.01 -19.95
N GLY A 72 -5.05 9.96 -19.66
CA GLY A 72 -6.14 10.21 -20.61
C GLY A 72 -6.18 11.64 -21.12
N LYS A 73 -6.53 11.78 -22.41
CA LYS A 73 -6.86 13.06 -23.05
C LYS A 73 -8.36 13.16 -23.32
N VAL A 74 -8.84 14.38 -23.52
CA VAL A 74 -10.17 14.62 -24.09
C VAL A 74 -10.04 14.55 -25.60
N VAL A 75 -10.70 13.57 -26.21
CA VAL A 75 -10.77 13.35 -27.65
C VAL A 75 -12.02 14.09 -28.17
N PRO A 76 -11.86 15.21 -28.90
CA PRO A 76 -12.98 15.97 -29.41
C PRO A 76 -13.76 15.15 -30.42
N ARG A 77 -15.06 15.43 -30.53
CA ARG A 77 -15.97 14.63 -31.37
C ARG A 77 -15.52 14.53 -32.83
N GLY A 78 -14.94 15.62 -33.35
CA GLY A 78 -14.45 15.69 -34.73
C GLY A 78 -13.29 14.74 -35.05
N GLU A 79 -12.63 14.12 -34.06
CA GLU A 79 -11.58 13.13 -34.27
C GLU A 79 -12.14 11.71 -34.49
N TRP A 80 -13.30 11.39 -33.91
CA TRP A 80 -13.87 10.04 -33.96
C TRP A 80 -15.23 9.95 -34.67
N LYS A 81 -15.96 11.06 -34.86
CA LYS A 81 -17.23 11.12 -35.62
C LYS A 81 -17.17 12.20 -36.70
N THR A 82 -17.80 11.95 -37.85
CA THR A 82 -17.87 12.94 -38.94
C THR A 82 -18.61 14.21 -38.50
N LYS A 83 -18.13 15.37 -38.98
CA LYS A 83 -18.50 16.73 -38.57
C LYS A 83 -19.99 17.10 -38.75
N ASP A 84 -20.79 16.26 -39.40
CA ASP A 84 -22.10 16.66 -39.94
C ASP A 84 -23.26 16.53 -38.94
N THR A 85 -23.00 16.15 -37.69
CA THR A 85 -24.04 16.09 -36.65
C THR A 85 -23.77 17.17 -35.62
N GLU A 86 -24.23 18.40 -35.81
CA GLU A 86 -24.27 19.35 -34.68
C GLU A 86 -25.11 18.74 -33.55
N PRO A 87 -24.75 18.91 -32.26
CA PRO A 87 -25.55 18.37 -31.18
C PRO A 87 -26.95 19.02 -31.23
N THR A 88 -27.98 18.21 -31.37
CA THR A 88 -29.38 18.69 -31.52
C THR A 88 -30.12 18.80 -30.19
N GLY A 89 -29.40 18.80 -29.07
CA GLY A 89 -29.97 18.80 -27.72
C GLY A 89 -30.49 20.16 -27.26
N GLU A 90 -31.22 20.17 -26.14
CA GLU A 90 -31.57 21.43 -25.46
C GLU A 90 -30.31 22.06 -24.83
N PRO A 91 -30.11 23.38 -24.92
CA PRO A 91 -28.94 24.03 -24.30
C PRO A 91 -28.88 23.84 -22.78
N LEU A 92 -27.69 23.59 -22.22
CA LEU A 92 -27.47 23.60 -20.77
C LEU A 92 -27.38 25.03 -20.24
N SER A 93 -28.07 25.26 -19.12
CA SER A 93 -27.84 26.46 -18.31
C SER A 93 -26.55 26.31 -17.52
N HIS A 94 -25.61 27.22 -17.75
CA HIS A 94 -24.34 27.29 -17.04
C HIS A 94 -24.42 28.21 -15.81
N PRO A 95 -23.66 27.94 -14.73
CA PRO A 95 -22.81 26.77 -14.51
C PRO A 95 -23.64 25.51 -14.21
N VAL A 96 -23.20 24.38 -14.74
CA VAL A 96 -23.83 23.07 -14.48
C VAL A 96 -23.56 22.65 -13.05
N SER A 97 -24.60 22.31 -12.29
CA SER A 97 -24.49 21.92 -10.88
C SER A 97 -24.48 20.40 -10.66
N ASN A 98 -24.88 19.62 -11.65
CA ASN A 98 -25.08 18.18 -11.52
C ASN A 98 -24.26 17.40 -12.54
N VAL A 99 -23.68 16.28 -12.10
CA VAL A 99 -22.97 15.32 -12.95
C VAL A 99 -23.57 13.94 -12.70
N LEU A 100 -23.94 13.26 -13.78
CA LEU A 100 -24.45 11.90 -13.75
C LEU A 100 -23.41 10.97 -14.38
N VAL A 101 -23.00 9.94 -13.65
CA VAL A 101 -22.05 8.94 -14.12
C VAL A 101 -22.74 7.59 -14.19
N HIS A 102 -22.66 6.93 -15.34
CA HIS A 102 -23.15 5.57 -15.54
C HIS A 102 -22.14 4.75 -16.35
N HIS A 103 -22.44 3.47 -16.56
CA HIS A 103 -21.60 2.57 -17.35
C HIS A 103 -22.27 2.30 -18.69
N SER A 104 -21.48 2.25 -19.77
CA SER A 104 -21.93 1.63 -21.01
C SER A 104 -22.19 0.14 -20.74
N ARG A 105 -23.39 -0.37 -21.10
CA ARG A 105 -23.69 -1.82 -21.04
C ARG A 105 -23.10 -2.54 -22.27
N THR A 106 -21.89 -2.17 -22.65
CA THR A 106 -21.21 -2.63 -23.86
C THR A 106 -19.89 -3.30 -23.50
N ASN A 107 -19.28 -3.98 -24.47
CA ASN A 107 -17.94 -4.51 -24.28
C ASN A 107 -16.94 -3.35 -24.11
N PRO A 108 -15.96 -3.47 -23.20
CA PRO A 108 -14.92 -2.48 -23.06
C PRO A 108 -14.00 -2.44 -24.29
N CYS A 109 -13.37 -1.30 -24.50
CA CYS A 109 -12.28 -1.10 -25.46
C CYS A 109 -11.00 -0.77 -24.67
N ASP A 110 -9.85 -1.31 -25.08
CA ASP A 110 -8.62 -1.27 -24.27
C ASP A 110 -7.53 -0.33 -24.81
N ASN A 111 -7.66 0.12 -26.06
CA ASN A 111 -6.72 1.04 -26.70
C ASN A 111 -7.45 2.10 -27.52
N GLU A 112 -6.74 3.17 -27.86
CA GLU A 112 -7.33 4.35 -28.53
C GLU A 112 -7.96 4.00 -29.89
N GLU A 113 -7.36 3.08 -30.66
CA GLU A 113 -7.88 2.70 -31.98
C GLU A 113 -9.20 1.94 -31.86
N ASP A 114 -9.25 0.92 -30.99
CA ASP A 114 -10.46 0.14 -30.71
C ASP A 114 -11.57 1.03 -30.13
N CYS A 115 -11.22 1.94 -29.22
CA CYS A 115 -12.18 2.87 -28.64
C CYS A 115 -12.70 3.84 -29.70
N MET A 116 -11.85 4.44 -30.55
CA MET A 116 -12.32 5.29 -31.65
C MET A 116 -13.23 4.55 -32.63
N GLU A 117 -12.93 3.29 -32.94
CA GLU A 117 -13.79 2.47 -33.79
C GLU A 117 -15.15 2.19 -33.12
N PHE A 118 -15.15 1.83 -31.85
CA PHE A 118 -16.37 1.66 -31.06
C PHE A 118 -17.21 2.94 -31.07
N MET A 119 -16.58 4.09 -30.81
CA MET A 119 -17.23 5.40 -30.76
C MET A 119 -17.87 5.79 -32.11
N ARG A 120 -17.35 5.36 -33.25
CA ARG A 120 -18.01 5.62 -34.56
C ARG A 120 -19.40 5.01 -34.69
N GLY A 121 -19.66 3.91 -33.96
CA GLY A 121 -20.92 3.18 -34.02
C GLY A 121 -21.96 3.58 -32.98
N ILE A 122 -21.63 4.43 -32.01
CA ILE A 122 -22.57 4.80 -30.94
C ILE A 122 -23.47 5.97 -31.32
N ASP A 123 -24.67 5.99 -30.76
CA ASP A 123 -25.57 7.14 -30.77
C ASP A 123 -25.11 8.19 -29.73
N LEU A 124 -25.32 9.49 -29.98
CA LEU A 124 -24.87 10.58 -29.11
C LEU A 124 -25.82 10.79 -27.92
N ASP A 125 -25.96 9.75 -27.10
CA ASP A 125 -26.85 9.71 -25.92
C ASP A 125 -26.21 10.27 -24.63
N SER A 126 -24.92 10.62 -24.67
CA SER A 126 -24.18 11.11 -23.50
C SER A 126 -23.30 12.33 -23.83
N ASN A 127 -23.03 13.17 -22.83
CA ASN A 127 -22.16 14.35 -23.02
C ASN A 127 -20.71 13.91 -23.25
N PHE A 128 -20.25 12.93 -22.47
CA PHE A 128 -18.90 12.39 -22.53
C PHE A 128 -18.91 10.88 -22.32
N TYR A 129 -17.95 10.19 -22.93
CA TYR A 129 -17.74 8.74 -22.78
C TYR A 129 -16.32 8.49 -22.26
N ILE A 130 -16.15 7.50 -21.39
CA ILE A 130 -14.84 7.14 -20.83
C ILE A 130 -14.44 5.77 -21.39
N GLY A 131 -13.42 5.76 -22.24
CA GLY A 131 -12.89 4.51 -22.80
C GLY A 131 -12.11 3.70 -21.75
N GLY A 132 -12.00 2.39 -21.96
CA GLY A 132 -11.14 1.53 -21.12
C GLY A 132 -9.64 1.81 -21.34
N ASP A 133 -9.30 2.51 -22.42
CA ASP A 133 -7.99 3.13 -22.68
C ASP A 133 -7.69 4.33 -21.75
N GLY A 134 -8.69 4.81 -21.01
CA GLY A 134 -8.61 5.94 -20.08
C GLY A 134 -8.80 7.30 -20.73
N ASN A 135 -9.13 7.38 -22.02
CA ASN A 135 -9.44 8.64 -22.71
C ASN A 135 -10.91 9.03 -22.52
N VAL A 136 -11.20 10.33 -22.62
CA VAL A 136 -12.56 10.88 -22.56
C VAL A 136 -12.98 11.30 -23.96
N TYR A 137 -14.03 10.71 -24.51
CA TYR A 137 -14.53 11.01 -25.85
C TYR A 137 -15.73 11.95 -25.76
N GLU A 138 -15.66 13.08 -26.47
CA GLU A 138 -16.70 14.11 -26.45
C GLU A 138 -17.93 13.71 -27.29
N GLY A 139 -19.07 13.50 -26.63
CA GLY A 139 -20.36 13.27 -27.27
C GLY A 139 -21.09 14.60 -27.57
N THR A 140 -22.20 14.84 -26.88
CA THR A 140 -22.97 16.09 -27.01
C THR A 140 -22.20 17.33 -26.51
N GLY A 141 -21.17 17.12 -25.68
CA GLY A 141 -20.27 18.18 -25.21
C GLY A 141 -20.80 18.93 -23.98
N TRP A 142 -20.31 20.13 -23.74
CA TRP A 142 -20.62 20.91 -22.54
C TRP A 142 -21.94 21.70 -22.63
N ASP A 143 -22.32 22.09 -23.85
CA ASP A 143 -23.33 23.13 -24.06
C ASP A 143 -24.75 22.63 -24.26
N PHE A 144 -24.95 21.33 -24.46
CA PHE A 144 -26.25 20.75 -24.82
C PHE A 144 -26.53 19.47 -24.03
N MET A 145 -27.80 19.26 -23.68
CA MET A 145 -28.23 18.09 -22.92
C MET A 145 -28.13 16.87 -23.81
N ALA A 146 -27.56 15.81 -23.26
CA ALA A 146 -27.52 14.53 -23.95
C ALA A 146 -28.90 13.85 -23.92
N ASP A 147 -29.25 13.15 -25.00
CA ASP A 147 -30.47 12.36 -25.11
C ASP A 147 -30.29 11.01 -24.38
N ALA A 148 -30.02 11.09 -23.07
CA ALA A 148 -29.70 9.93 -22.26
C ALA A 148 -30.88 8.96 -22.27
N PHE A 149 -30.68 7.84 -22.97
CA PHE A 149 -31.70 6.82 -23.17
C PHE A 149 -32.31 6.40 -21.83
N ASN A 150 -33.55 6.82 -21.58
CA ASN A 150 -34.38 6.31 -20.49
C ASN A 150 -33.85 6.59 -19.07
N MET A 151 -33.03 7.63 -18.89
CA MET A 151 -32.70 8.17 -17.56
C MET A 151 -33.50 9.44 -17.35
N ASP A 152 -34.17 9.57 -16.20
CA ASP A 152 -34.72 10.86 -15.73
C ASP A 152 -33.53 11.78 -15.37
N VAL A 153 -32.77 12.20 -16.38
CA VAL A 153 -31.64 13.10 -16.21
C VAL A 153 -32.21 14.43 -15.71
N PRO A 154 -31.82 14.89 -14.51
CA PRO A 154 -32.26 16.18 -14.03
C PRO A 154 -31.88 17.25 -15.04
N ASN A 155 -32.82 18.14 -15.38
CA ASN A 155 -32.53 19.27 -16.25
C ASN A 155 -31.25 19.98 -15.79
N GLY A 156 -30.27 20.11 -16.70
CA GLY A 156 -28.98 20.75 -16.41
C GLY A 156 -27.97 19.84 -15.71
N ALA A 157 -27.95 18.54 -16.02
CA ALA A 157 -26.86 17.65 -15.65
C ALA A 157 -26.00 17.27 -16.86
N ILE A 158 -24.68 17.14 -16.65
CA ILE A 158 -23.76 16.56 -17.65
C ILE A 158 -23.64 15.06 -17.39
N THR A 159 -23.72 14.25 -18.45
CA THR A 159 -23.63 12.80 -18.37
C THR A 159 -22.26 12.25 -18.79
N PHE A 160 -21.78 11.26 -18.04
CA PHE A 160 -20.59 10.47 -18.35
C PHE A 160 -20.95 8.99 -18.40
N THR A 161 -20.44 8.28 -19.39
CA THR A 161 -20.80 6.89 -19.71
C THR A 161 -19.58 6.01 -19.94
#